data_AF-A0A973YX23-F1
#
_entry.id   AF-A0A973YX23-F1
#
_cell.length_a   1.000
_cell.length_b   1.000
_cell.length_c   1.000
_cell.angle_alpha   90.00
_cell.angle_beta   90.00
_cell.angle_gamma   90.00
#
_symmetry.space_group_name_H-M   'P 1'
#
loop_
_entity.id
_entity.type
_entity.pdbx_description
1 polymer ?
#
loop_
_entity_poly.entity_id
_entity_poly.type
_entity_poly.pdbx_seq_one_letter_code
_entity_poly.pdbx_strand_id
1 'polypeptide(L)'
;MSLTEYRRKRRFDTTREPSPDVRPSKPRKRAREAATPAVHRPIFVVQLHHASRRHYDFRLQVGDALKSWAVPKGPSYDPKVKRMAVEVEDHPLSYATFEGDIPEDEYGGGHVALFDEGVWTTPWDPEAQLAKGHLRFELFGEKLKGEWHLVRSGKPARQPQWLLFKEADAYAGSIEADDLLDGVTPPPGAKKAVAKKAAKAATKKAAKKTAAKTVAPKRRKVDWAAKAAKLTNAKKATLRNEAFAPQLAKLGDTAPTGDQWIHEVKWDGYRLVSTIVDGK
;
A
#
# COMPACT_ATOMS: atom_id res chain seq x y z
N MET A 1 18.74 19.01 4.41
CA MET A 1 17.51 18.77 3.60
C MET A 1 16.68 20.04 3.53
N SER A 2 15.65 20.16 2.67
CA SER A 2 14.92 21.41 2.49
C SER A 2 13.40 21.24 2.54
N LEU A 3 12.75 21.97 3.44
CA LEU A 3 11.28 22.04 3.59
C LEU A 3 10.64 23.07 2.64
N THR A 4 11.39 23.61 1.67
CA THR A 4 10.89 24.63 0.73
C THR A 4 9.72 24.13 -0.10
N GLU A 5 9.77 22.90 -0.60
CA GLU A 5 8.68 22.31 -1.39
C GLU A 5 7.42 22.08 -0.55
N TYR A 6 7.57 21.65 0.71
CA TYR A 6 6.46 21.51 1.64
C TYR A 6 5.75 22.85 1.88
N ARG A 7 6.51 23.90 2.17
CA ARG A 7 5.97 25.27 2.34
C ARG A 7 5.22 25.74 1.10
N ARG A 8 5.77 25.50 -0.09
CA ARG A 8 5.18 25.95 -1.36
C ARG A 8 3.86 25.24 -1.68
N LYS A 9 3.72 23.98 -1.29
CA LYS A 9 2.56 23.14 -1.61
C LYS A 9 1.44 23.17 -0.58
N ARG A 10 1.61 23.85 0.55
CA ARG A 10 0.64 23.85 1.66
C ARG A 10 0.10 25.24 1.94
N ARG A 11 -1.21 25.31 2.18
CA ARG A 11 -1.93 26.51 2.61
C ARG A 11 -2.30 26.36 4.09
N PHE A 12 -1.44 26.85 4.96
CA PHE A 12 -1.57 26.71 6.43
C PHE A 12 -2.71 27.53 7.04
N ASP A 13 -3.30 28.43 6.26
CA ASP A 13 -4.53 29.17 6.57
C ASP A 13 -5.79 28.34 6.30
N THR A 14 -5.74 27.38 5.37
CA THR A 14 -6.86 26.52 5.02
C THR A 14 -6.81 25.16 5.70
N THR A 15 -5.63 24.58 5.88
CA THR A 15 -5.45 23.23 6.45
C THR A 15 -5.01 23.28 7.91
N ARG A 16 -5.35 22.23 8.68
CA ARG A 16 -4.85 22.06 10.07
C ARG A 16 -3.42 21.53 10.13
N GLU A 17 -2.74 21.46 8.98
CA GLU A 17 -1.39 20.92 8.90
C GLU A 17 -0.39 21.89 9.56
N PRO A 18 0.64 21.38 10.25
CA PRO A 18 1.60 22.22 10.94
C PRO A 18 2.52 22.97 9.97
N SER A 19 2.70 24.26 10.21
CA SER A 19 3.77 25.02 9.57
C SER A 19 5.15 24.48 9.99
N PRO A 20 6.13 24.43 9.08
CA PRO A 20 7.48 23.94 9.39
C PRO A 20 8.25 24.81 10.39
N ASP A 21 7.77 26.03 10.70
CA ASP A 21 8.37 26.88 11.74
C ASP A 21 7.90 26.49 13.15
N VAL A 22 6.91 25.60 13.27
CA VAL A 22 6.45 25.05 14.55
C VAL A 22 7.35 23.90 14.97
N ARG A 23 8.27 24.17 15.92
CA ARG A 23 9.01 23.09 16.60
C ARG A 23 8.01 22.16 17.30
N PRO A 24 8.24 20.83 17.31
CA PRO A 24 7.34 19.90 17.97
C PRO A 24 7.09 20.34 19.42
N SER A 25 5.82 20.28 19.83
CA SER A 25 5.42 20.60 21.19
C SER A 25 6.13 19.65 22.18
N LYS A 26 6.59 20.20 23.31
CA LYS A 26 7.38 19.49 24.32
C LYS A 26 6.76 18.12 24.64
N PRO A 27 7.57 17.05 24.79
CA PRO A 27 7.06 15.77 25.26
C PRO A 27 6.31 15.96 26.60
N ARG A 28 5.19 15.25 26.74
CA ARG A 28 4.37 15.24 27.97
C ARG A 28 5.28 14.99 29.18
N LYS A 29 5.24 15.91 30.15
CA LYS A 29 6.04 15.88 31.39
C LYS A 29 6.01 14.49 32.04
N ARG A 30 7.10 13.74 31.92
CA ARG A 30 7.55 12.80 32.95
C ARG A 30 8.97 13.18 33.36
N ALA A 31 9.14 13.30 34.68
CA ALA A 31 10.36 13.49 35.46
C ALA A 31 11.54 14.21 34.79
N ARG A 32 11.75 15.44 35.24
CA ARG A 32 12.91 16.27 34.94
C ARG A 32 14.07 15.77 35.82
N GLU A 33 14.94 14.93 35.29
CA GLU A 33 16.26 14.63 35.85
C GLU A 33 17.37 14.92 34.83
N ALA A 34 18.52 15.31 35.37
CA ALA A 34 19.71 15.94 34.80
C ALA A 34 19.97 15.82 33.27
N ALA A 35 20.30 16.96 32.68
CA ALA A 35 20.60 17.17 31.27
C ALA A 35 21.93 16.52 30.83
N THR A 36 21.85 15.28 30.38
CA THR A 36 22.68 14.73 29.30
C THR A 36 22.12 15.28 27.97
N PRO A 37 22.91 15.68 26.95
CA PRO A 37 22.35 16.03 25.65
C PRO A 37 21.47 14.87 25.18
N ALA A 38 20.17 15.10 25.08
CA ALA A 38 19.22 14.05 24.75
C ALA A 38 19.57 13.54 23.36
N VAL A 39 20.14 12.34 23.29
CA VAL A 39 20.24 11.59 22.03
C VAL A 39 18.80 11.28 21.64
N HIS A 40 18.17 12.18 20.89
CA HIS A 40 16.86 11.94 20.31
C HIS A 40 17.03 10.82 19.29
N ARG A 41 16.47 9.65 19.63
CA ARG A 41 16.43 8.53 18.70
C ARG A 41 15.54 8.94 17.52
N PRO A 42 15.97 8.68 16.27
CA PRO A 42 15.21 9.12 15.11
C PRO A 42 13.87 8.37 15.06
N ILE A 43 12.80 9.13 14.85
CA ILE A 43 11.43 8.60 14.84
C ILE A 43 11.03 8.13 13.45
N PHE A 44 10.10 7.19 13.39
CA PHE A 44 9.33 6.92 12.19
C PHE A 44 7.85 7.10 12.47
N VAL A 45 7.11 7.38 11.40
CA VAL A 45 5.65 7.48 11.44
C VAL A 45 5.09 6.90 10.16
N VAL A 46 3.97 6.21 10.28
CA VAL A 46 3.16 5.77 9.16
C VAL A 46 1.76 6.32 9.37
N GLN A 47 1.25 7.04 8.37
CA GLN A 47 -0.09 7.60 8.38
C GLN A 47 -0.94 6.90 7.31
N LEU A 48 -2.14 6.49 7.66
CA LEU A 48 -3.14 6.03 6.70
C LEU A 48 -3.87 7.23 6.13
N HIS A 49 -3.71 7.46 4.83
CA HIS A 49 -4.25 8.61 4.15
C HIS A 49 -5.38 8.20 3.20
N HIS A 50 -6.60 8.60 3.55
CA HIS A 50 -7.80 8.46 2.74
C HIS A 50 -7.99 9.68 1.82
N ALA A 51 -7.06 9.88 0.90
CA ALA A 51 -7.21 10.83 -0.21
C ALA A 51 -8.07 10.24 -1.34
N SER A 52 -7.99 10.82 -2.55
CA SER A 52 -8.61 10.28 -3.77
C SER A 52 -8.33 8.78 -3.99
N ARG A 53 -7.13 8.33 -3.61
CA ARG A 53 -6.77 6.92 -3.44
C ARG A 53 -6.23 6.72 -2.04
N ARG A 54 -6.74 5.69 -1.35
CA ARG A 54 -6.18 5.28 -0.06
C ARG A 54 -4.74 4.82 -0.24
N HIS A 55 -3.82 5.36 0.56
CA HIS A 55 -2.41 4.99 0.60
C HIS A 55 -1.87 5.18 2.02
N TYR A 56 -0.65 4.69 2.25
CA TYR A 56 0.05 4.86 3.52
C TYR A 56 1.22 5.80 3.28
N ASP A 57 1.28 6.90 4.02
CA ASP A 57 2.43 7.81 4.03
C ASP A 57 3.44 7.28 5.04
N PHE A 58 4.55 6.73 4.54
CA PHE A 58 5.64 6.17 5.32
C PHE A 58 6.74 7.21 5.48
N ARG A 59 7.14 7.51 6.72
CA ARG A 59 8.10 8.60 6.98
C ARG A 59 9.18 8.20 7.99
N LEU A 60 10.42 8.60 7.70
CA LEU A 60 11.59 8.39 8.55
C LEU A 60 12.24 9.74 8.87
N GLN A 61 12.47 10.03 10.14
CA GLN A 61 13.27 11.18 10.54
C GLN A 61 14.72 10.99 10.11
N VAL A 62 15.22 11.84 9.23
CA VAL A 62 16.63 11.93 8.86
C VAL A 62 17.06 13.40 9.01
N GLY A 63 18.00 13.66 9.90
CA GLY A 63 18.34 15.01 10.31
C GLY A 63 17.15 15.70 11.00
N ASP A 64 16.76 16.86 10.48
CA ASP A 64 15.70 17.73 10.99
C ASP A 64 14.37 17.61 10.25
N ALA A 65 14.25 16.66 9.32
CA ALA A 65 13.07 16.46 8.49
C ALA A 65 12.61 14.99 8.44
N LEU A 66 11.37 14.80 8.03
CA LEU A 66 10.77 13.50 7.74
C LEU A 66 10.90 13.19 6.25
N LYS A 67 11.85 12.31 5.89
CA LYS A 67 11.88 11.71 4.56
C LYS A 67 10.64 10.85 4.37
N SER A 68 9.92 11.07 3.28
CA SER A 68 8.54 10.60 3.15
C SER A 68 8.30 9.87 1.82
N TRP A 69 7.52 8.79 1.90
CA TRP A 69 7.11 8.00 0.74
C TRP A 69 5.63 7.64 0.82
N ALA A 70 4.92 7.79 -0.30
CA ALA A 70 3.57 7.27 -0.45
C ALA A 70 3.62 5.79 -0.87
N VAL A 71 3.03 4.90 -0.06
CA VAL A 71 2.98 3.45 -0.26
C VAL A 71 1.52 3.02 -0.50
N PRO A 72 1.07 2.87 -1.76
CA PRO A 72 -0.35 2.70 -2.08
C PRO A 72 -1.02 1.48 -1.45
N LYS A 73 -0.27 0.39 -1.28
CA LYS A 73 -0.77 -0.85 -0.68
C LYS A 73 -0.32 -1.03 0.78
N GLY A 74 0.42 -0.07 1.34
CA GLY A 74 1.02 -0.19 2.67
C GLY A 74 2.16 -1.21 2.75
N PRO A 75 2.87 -1.25 3.90
CA PRO A 75 3.89 -2.25 4.18
C PRO A 75 3.33 -3.68 4.22
N SER A 76 4.17 -4.66 3.93
CA SER A 76 3.83 -6.08 4.01
C SER A 76 4.94 -6.80 4.77
N TYR A 77 4.56 -7.71 5.68
CA TYR A 77 5.53 -8.53 6.40
C TYR A 77 6.06 -9.71 5.56
N ASP A 78 5.55 -9.94 4.35
CA ASP A 78 6.03 -11.00 3.47
C ASP A 78 7.32 -10.54 2.76
N PRO A 79 8.49 -11.15 3.02
CA PRO A 79 9.75 -10.76 2.38
C PRO A 79 9.74 -10.93 0.86
N LYS A 80 8.83 -11.74 0.32
CA LYS A 80 8.67 -11.96 -1.13
C LYS A 80 7.90 -10.82 -1.81
N VAL A 81 7.23 -9.97 -1.03
CA VAL A 81 6.38 -8.90 -1.54
C VAL A 81 7.14 -7.58 -1.56
N LYS A 82 7.34 -7.04 -2.76
CA LYS A 82 7.94 -5.71 -2.97
C LYS A 82 6.86 -4.66 -3.16
N ARG A 83 6.76 -3.70 -2.24
CA ARG A 83 5.77 -2.62 -2.27
C ARG A 83 6.37 -1.39 -2.94
N MET A 84 5.63 -0.83 -3.90
CA MET A 84 5.98 0.47 -4.48
C MET A 84 5.87 1.56 -3.40
N ALA A 85 6.92 2.37 -3.28
CA ALA A 85 7.01 3.52 -2.40
C ALA A 85 7.45 4.72 -3.24
N VAL A 86 6.58 5.70 -3.43
CA VAL A 86 6.89 6.88 -4.26
C VAL A 86 7.43 7.98 -3.35
N GLU A 87 8.62 8.49 -3.62
CA GLU A 87 9.21 9.58 -2.82
C GLU A 87 8.39 10.86 -2.98
N VAL A 88 7.97 11.43 -1.85
CA VAL A 88 7.23 12.69 -1.77
C VAL A 88 8.06 13.72 -0.99
N GLU A 89 7.51 14.92 -0.81
CA GLU A 89 8.24 16.02 -0.17
C GLU A 89 8.63 15.69 1.28
N ASP A 90 9.74 16.26 1.73
CA ASP A 90 10.12 16.20 3.14
C ASP A 90 9.08 16.92 4.00
N HIS A 91 8.72 16.34 5.14
CA HIS A 91 7.75 16.94 6.07
C HIS A 91 8.44 17.41 7.35
N PRO A 92 7.92 18.45 8.05
CA PRO A 92 8.46 18.86 9.33
C PRO A 92 8.20 17.80 10.41
N LEU A 93 9.06 17.72 11.42
CA LEU A 93 8.89 16.76 12.53
C LEU A 93 7.55 16.91 13.27
N SER A 94 7.01 18.13 13.33
CA SER A 94 5.69 18.41 13.89
C SER A 94 4.55 17.72 13.14
N TYR A 95 4.77 17.31 11.89
CA TYR A 95 3.79 16.56 11.10
C TYR A 95 3.61 15.11 11.58
N ALA A 96 4.58 14.55 12.33
CA ALA A 96 4.51 13.16 12.77
C ALA A 96 3.28 12.88 13.65
N THR A 97 2.85 13.85 14.45
CA THR A 97 1.69 13.72 15.34
C THR A 97 0.40 14.28 14.73
N PHE A 98 0.39 14.62 13.43
CA PHE A 98 -0.78 15.17 12.78
C PHE A 98 -1.79 14.05 12.48
N GLU A 99 -3.02 14.26 12.93
CA GLU A 99 -4.20 13.47 12.58
C GLU A 99 -5.36 14.44 12.31
N GLY A 100 -6.14 14.18 11.28
CA GLY A 100 -7.28 15.03 10.93
C GLY A 100 -7.65 15.02 9.46
N ASP A 101 -8.60 15.89 9.12
CA ASP A 101 -9.10 16.05 7.76
C ASP A 101 -8.39 17.21 7.07
N ILE A 102 -7.81 16.95 5.90
CA ILE A 102 -7.30 17.95 4.96
C ILE A 102 -8.44 18.24 3.96
N PRO A 103 -8.83 19.52 3.76
CA PRO A 103 -9.85 19.90 2.79
C PRO A 103 -9.62 19.27 1.41
N GLU A 104 -10.68 18.81 0.74
CA GLU A 104 -10.58 18.04 -0.52
C GLU A 104 -9.91 18.82 -1.66
N ASP A 105 -10.05 20.15 -1.67
CA ASP A 105 -9.46 21.05 -2.67
C ASP A 105 -7.99 21.37 -2.42
N GLU A 106 -7.44 20.95 -1.28
CA GLU A 106 -6.05 21.18 -0.90
C GLU A 106 -5.16 19.99 -1.29
N TYR A 107 -3.85 20.26 -1.40
CA TYR A 107 -2.91 19.20 -1.77
C TYR A 107 -2.85 18.13 -0.68
N GLY A 108 -3.19 16.90 -1.04
CA GLY A 108 -3.33 15.82 -0.07
C GLY A 108 -4.66 15.88 0.68
N GLY A 109 -5.71 16.44 0.07
CA GLY A 109 -7.06 16.42 0.61
C GLY A 109 -7.54 15.00 0.92
N GLY A 110 -8.09 14.82 2.11
CA GLY A 110 -8.47 13.51 2.64
C GLY A 110 -8.33 13.41 4.16
N HIS A 111 -8.79 12.29 4.70
CA HIS A 111 -8.62 11.98 6.12
C HIS A 111 -7.26 11.31 6.36
N VAL A 112 -6.48 11.87 7.29
CA VAL A 112 -5.19 11.35 7.72
C VAL A 112 -5.34 10.80 9.13
N ALA A 113 -5.04 9.52 9.29
CA ALA A 113 -5.05 8.83 10.59
C ALA A 113 -3.66 8.25 10.88
N LEU A 114 -3.25 8.25 12.16
CA LEU A 114 -2.02 7.58 12.57
C LEU A 114 -2.19 6.07 12.42
N PHE A 115 -1.31 5.43 11.64
CA PHE A 115 -1.28 3.97 11.50
C PHE A 115 -0.30 3.37 12.50
N ASP A 116 0.95 3.83 12.52
CA ASP A 116 1.98 3.36 13.44
C ASP A 116 3.00 4.46 13.69
N GLU A 117 3.63 4.45 14.85
CA GLU A 117 4.73 5.34 15.20
C GLU A 117 5.75 4.60 16.06
N GLY A 118 6.98 5.11 16.06
CA GLY A 118 8.01 4.58 16.92
C GLY A 118 9.38 5.13 16.60
N VAL A 119 10.39 4.35 16.92
CA VAL A 119 11.80 4.66 16.67
C VAL A 119 12.31 3.75 15.57
N TRP A 120 13.27 4.22 14.79
CA TRP A 120 13.99 3.39 13.84
C TRP A 120 15.49 3.51 14.03
N THR A 121 16.24 2.57 13.47
CA THR A 121 17.70 2.64 13.41
C THR A 121 18.21 2.08 12.10
N THR A 122 19.46 2.36 11.77
CA THR A 122 20.14 1.79 10.62
C THR A 122 21.61 1.56 10.95
N PRO A 123 22.23 0.48 10.42
CA PRO A 123 23.62 0.17 10.71
C PRO A 123 24.63 1.15 10.08
N TRP A 124 24.21 1.98 9.12
CA TRP A 124 25.08 2.93 8.42
C TRP A 124 24.47 4.32 8.37
N ASP A 125 25.25 5.30 7.90
CA ASP A 125 24.75 6.66 7.73
C ASP A 125 23.48 6.70 6.84
N PRO A 126 22.37 7.27 7.33
CA PRO A 126 21.10 7.24 6.61
C PRO A 126 21.12 8.13 5.35
N GLU A 127 21.79 9.28 5.39
CA GLU A 127 21.86 10.20 4.25
C GLU A 127 22.65 9.59 3.09
N ALA A 128 23.79 8.96 3.38
CA ALA A 128 24.61 8.25 2.41
C ALA A 128 23.86 7.06 1.78
N GLN A 129 23.10 6.31 2.59
CA GLN A 129 22.27 5.21 2.09
C GLN A 129 21.16 5.69 1.16
N LEU A 130 20.47 6.77 1.52
CA LEU A 130 19.45 7.39 0.67
C LEU A 130 20.05 7.95 -0.63
N ALA A 131 21.22 8.59 -0.55
CA ALA A 131 21.95 9.07 -1.72
C ALA A 131 22.35 7.91 -2.64
N LYS A 132 22.83 6.80 -2.08
CA LYS A 132 23.12 5.55 -2.82
C LYS A 132 21.86 4.90 -3.41
N GLY A 133 20.70 5.12 -2.79
CA GLY A 133 19.43 4.53 -3.22
C GLY A 133 19.14 3.17 -2.60
N HIS A 134 19.78 2.82 -1.48
CA HIS A 134 19.49 1.61 -0.72
C HIS A 134 19.63 1.90 0.78
N LEU A 135 18.50 1.96 1.47
CA LEU A 135 18.42 2.11 2.91
C LEU A 135 18.00 0.78 3.53
N ARG A 136 18.84 0.23 4.41
CA ARG A 136 18.49 -0.87 5.32
C ARG A 136 18.24 -0.28 6.69
N PHE A 137 17.13 -0.63 7.31
CA PHE A 137 16.75 -0.06 8.60
C PHE A 137 15.91 -1.03 9.41
N GLU A 138 15.87 -0.83 10.72
CA GLU A 138 15.04 -1.59 11.65
C GLU A 138 14.02 -0.67 12.30
N LEU A 139 12.77 -1.14 12.40
CA LEU A 139 11.65 -0.42 13.01
C LEU A 139 11.32 -0.99 14.38
N PHE A 140 11.01 -0.09 15.32
CA PHE A 140 10.56 -0.39 16.68
C PHE A 140 9.24 0.33 16.94
N GLY A 141 8.18 -0.08 16.24
CA GLY A 141 6.81 0.41 16.45
C GLY A 141 5.92 -0.54 17.22
N GLU A 142 4.65 -0.18 17.32
CA GLU A 142 3.62 -1.08 17.85
C GLU A 142 3.25 -2.14 16.80
N LYS A 143 3.06 -1.70 15.54
CA LYS A 143 2.62 -2.55 14.43
C LYS A 143 3.76 -3.02 13.54
N LEU A 144 4.71 -2.13 13.20
CA LEU A 144 5.83 -2.39 12.31
C LEU A 144 7.11 -2.61 13.10
N LYS A 145 7.70 -3.80 12.94
CA LYS A 145 8.86 -4.28 13.70
C LYS A 145 9.87 -4.96 12.79
N GLY A 146 11.11 -5.03 13.26
CA GLY A 146 12.19 -5.75 12.59
C GLY A 146 12.78 -4.99 11.42
N GLU A 147 13.55 -5.69 10.59
CA GLU A 147 14.36 -5.14 9.53
C GLU A 147 13.58 -4.97 8.21
N TRP A 148 13.86 -3.88 7.51
CA TRP A 148 13.21 -3.44 6.28
C TRP A 148 14.23 -2.83 5.32
N HIS A 149 13.84 -2.78 4.05
CA HIS A 149 14.62 -2.20 2.98
C HIS A 149 13.80 -1.21 2.16
N LEU A 150 14.42 -0.08 1.84
CA LEU A 150 14.00 0.85 0.80
C LEU A 150 15.07 0.86 -0.31
N VAL A 151 14.69 0.45 -1.51
CA VAL A 151 15.59 0.42 -2.69
C VAL A 151 15.02 1.27 -3.81
N ARG A 152 15.78 2.27 -4.26
CA ARG A 152 15.41 3.16 -5.35
C ARG A 152 15.55 2.45 -6.70
N SER A 153 14.52 2.56 -7.52
CA SER A 153 14.52 2.14 -8.91
C SER A 153 15.32 3.14 -9.75
N GLY A 154 16.17 2.65 -10.66
CA GLY A 154 16.90 3.48 -11.63
C GLY A 154 16.07 3.92 -12.84
N LYS A 155 14.78 3.58 -12.92
CA LYS A 155 13.93 3.92 -14.07
C LYS A 155 13.53 5.40 -14.06
N PRO A 156 13.52 6.09 -15.21
CA PRO A 156 13.01 7.45 -15.30
C PRO A 156 11.54 7.51 -14.89
N ALA A 157 11.22 8.39 -13.93
CA ALA A 157 9.86 8.64 -13.47
C ALA A 157 9.74 10.10 -13.03
N ARG A 158 8.51 10.63 -13.00
CA ARG A 158 8.23 12.01 -12.56
C ARG A 158 8.67 12.27 -11.11
N GLN A 159 8.57 11.25 -10.27
CA GLN A 159 9.09 11.23 -8.90
C GLN A 159 9.93 9.97 -8.72
N PRO A 160 11.00 10.00 -7.89
CA PRO A 160 11.80 8.82 -7.61
C PRO A 160 10.93 7.68 -7.08
N GLN A 161 11.01 6.51 -7.72
CA GLN A 161 10.29 5.31 -7.30
C GLN A 161 11.20 4.43 -6.46
N TRP A 162 10.69 3.96 -5.33
CA TRP A 162 11.36 3.06 -4.42
C TRP A 162 10.55 1.77 -4.25
N LEU A 163 11.22 0.74 -3.75
CA LEU A 163 10.63 -0.51 -3.33
C LEU A 163 10.86 -0.66 -1.83
N LEU A 164 9.77 -0.72 -1.08
CA LEU A 164 9.74 -1.10 0.33
C LEU A 164 9.49 -2.60 0.45
N PHE A 165 10.32 -3.33 1.18
CA PHE A 165 10.10 -4.74 1.46
C PHE A 165 10.72 -5.15 2.80
N LYS A 166 10.16 -6.23 3.37
CA LYS A 166 10.55 -6.79 4.65
C LYS A 166 11.80 -7.67 4.49
N GLU A 167 12.73 -7.58 5.44
CA GLU A 167 13.84 -8.55 5.53
C GLU A 167 13.35 -9.85 6.17
N ALA A 168 13.93 -10.97 5.76
CA ALA A 168 13.60 -12.31 6.27
C ALA A 168 14.15 -12.52 7.70
N ASP A 169 13.54 -11.87 8.68
CA ASP A 169 13.89 -11.94 10.10
C ASP A 169 12.78 -12.63 10.94
N ALA A 170 12.91 -12.54 12.28
CA ALA A 170 11.96 -13.13 13.22
C ALA A 170 10.53 -12.57 13.16
N TYR A 171 10.33 -11.39 12.56
CA TYR A 171 9.02 -10.75 12.43
C TYR A 171 8.38 -10.99 11.06
N ALA A 172 9.12 -11.54 10.09
CA ALA A 172 8.60 -11.85 8.76
C ALA A 172 7.40 -12.81 8.83
N GLY A 173 6.40 -12.60 7.96
CA GLY A 173 5.17 -13.38 7.98
C GLY A 173 4.24 -13.01 6.84
N SER A 174 3.00 -13.48 6.86
CA SER A 174 2.01 -13.19 5.82
C SER A 174 1.09 -12.02 6.15
N ILE A 175 1.43 -11.21 7.16
CA ILE A 175 0.59 -10.12 7.66
C ILE A 175 0.71 -8.92 6.72
N GLU A 176 -0.44 -8.36 6.34
CA GLU A 176 -0.54 -7.17 5.50
C GLU A 176 -0.89 -5.92 6.32
N ALA A 177 -0.56 -4.73 5.81
CA ALA A 177 -0.91 -3.47 6.48
C ALA A 177 -2.41 -3.36 6.80
N ASP A 178 -3.27 -3.86 5.91
CA ASP A 178 -4.72 -3.84 6.09
C ASP A 178 -5.21 -4.77 7.23
N ASP A 179 -4.42 -5.77 7.62
CA ASP A 179 -4.72 -6.64 8.75
C ASP A 179 -4.38 -5.98 10.10
N LEU A 180 -3.62 -4.88 10.08
CA LEU A 180 -3.11 -4.17 11.25
C LEU A 180 -3.89 -2.87 11.55
N LEU A 181 -5.12 -2.73 11.04
CA LEU A 181 -5.92 -1.50 11.19
C LEU A 181 -6.64 -1.35 12.54
N ASP A 182 -6.51 -2.31 13.45
CA ASP A 182 -7.09 -2.19 14.78
C ASP A 182 -6.51 -0.96 15.51
N GLY A 183 -7.39 -0.10 16.03
CA GLY A 183 -7.02 1.14 16.71
C GLY A 183 -6.77 2.36 15.80
N VAL A 184 -6.79 2.20 14.47
CA VAL A 184 -6.62 3.32 13.53
C VAL A 184 -7.93 4.12 13.42
N THR A 185 -7.85 5.44 13.58
CA THR A 185 -9.00 6.34 13.47
C THR A 185 -9.63 6.25 12.08
N PRO A 186 -10.91 5.85 11.95
CA PRO A 186 -11.55 5.75 10.64
C PRO A 186 -12.06 7.12 10.17
N PRO A 187 -12.18 7.33 8.84
CA PRO A 187 -12.63 8.61 8.30
C PRO A 187 -14.05 8.98 8.74
N PRO A 188 -14.39 10.29 8.80
CA PRO A 188 -15.75 10.74 9.05
C PRO A 188 -16.75 10.05 8.12
N GLY A 189 -17.83 9.50 8.68
CA GLY A 189 -18.84 8.74 7.90
C GLY A 189 -18.52 7.26 7.66
N ALA A 190 -17.31 6.79 7.98
CA ALA A 190 -16.97 5.37 7.91
C ALA A 190 -17.86 4.52 8.82
N LYS A 191 -18.31 5.05 9.97
CA LYS A 191 -19.28 4.35 10.83
C LYS A 191 -20.56 3.95 10.09
N LYS A 192 -21.03 4.72 9.11
CA LYS A 192 -22.19 4.35 8.25
C LYS A 192 -21.83 3.31 7.20
N ALA A 193 -20.60 3.34 6.66
CA ALA A 193 -20.10 2.35 5.70
C ALA A 193 -19.80 1.00 6.36
N VAL A 194 -19.17 1.01 7.55
CA VAL A 194 -18.91 -0.15 8.40
C VAL A 194 -20.22 -0.69 8.96
N ALA A 195 -21.18 0.15 9.37
CA ALA A 195 -22.53 -0.32 9.73
C ALA A 195 -23.29 -0.92 8.54
N LYS A 196 -23.14 -0.39 7.31
CA LYS A 196 -23.68 -1.03 6.09
C LYS A 196 -22.99 -2.37 5.79
N LYS A 197 -21.67 -2.48 5.98
CA LYS A 197 -20.89 -3.72 5.77
C LYS A 197 -21.16 -4.77 6.86
N ALA A 198 -21.27 -4.34 8.12
CA ALA A 198 -21.63 -5.14 9.28
C ALA A 198 -23.10 -5.55 9.27
N ALA A 199 -24.02 -4.70 8.80
CA ALA A 199 -25.38 -5.08 8.51
C ALA A 199 -25.41 -6.15 7.41
N LYS A 200 -24.70 -5.95 6.27
CA LYS A 200 -24.57 -6.98 5.20
C LYS A 200 -23.92 -8.28 5.69
N ALA A 201 -22.99 -8.21 6.64
CA ALA A 201 -22.34 -9.37 7.25
C ALA A 201 -23.24 -10.06 8.30
N ALA A 202 -24.02 -9.31 9.07
CA ALA A 202 -25.00 -9.81 10.03
C ALA A 202 -26.22 -10.44 9.33
N THR A 203 -26.70 -9.89 8.20
CA THR A 203 -27.72 -10.55 7.36
C THR A 203 -27.18 -11.84 6.76
N LYS A 204 -25.88 -11.91 6.41
CA LYS A 204 -25.22 -13.15 5.97
C LYS A 204 -24.99 -14.17 7.09
N LYS A 205 -24.75 -13.74 8.34
CA LYS A 205 -24.50 -14.63 9.49
C LYS A 205 -25.79 -15.16 10.11
N ALA A 206 -26.88 -14.38 10.10
CA ALA A 206 -28.22 -14.81 10.51
C ALA A 206 -28.86 -15.76 9.48
N ALA A 207 -28.70 -15.51 8.17
CA ALA A 207 -29.17 -16.42 7.12
C ALA A 207 -28.46 -17.80 7.10
N LYS A 208 -27.30 -17.93 7.76
CA LYS A 208 -26.54 -19.19 7.82
C LYS A 208 -26.97 -20.10 8.98
N LYS A 209 -27.78 -19.63 9.93
CA LYS A 209 -28.18 -20.42 11.11
C LYS A 209 -29.63 -20.93 11.12
N THR A 210 -30.46 -20.58 10.15
CA THR A 210 -31.85 -21.09 10.06
C THR A 210 -32.31 -21.56 8.68
N ALA A 211 -31.44 -21.60 7.67
CA ALA A 211 -31.80 -22.19 6.39
C ALA A 211 -31.39 -23.67 6.34
N ALA A 212 -32.38 -24.54 6.50
CA ALA A 212 -32.37 -25.88 5.90
C ALA A 212 -31.87 -25.77 4.44
N LYS A 213 -31.03 -26.74 4.02
CA LYS A 213 -30.37 -26.83 2.71
C LYS A 213 -31.22 -26.26 1.56
N THR A 214 -31.05 -24.98 1.26
CA THR A 214 -31.58 -24.38 0.03
C THR A 214 -30.56 -24.60 -1.07
N VAL A 215 -30.96 -25.45 -2.01
CA VAL A 215 -30.25 -25.77 -3.24
C VAL A 215 -29.91 -24.46 -3.96
N ALA A 216 -28.63 -24.25 -4.27
CA ALA A 216 -28.16 -23.11 -5.06
C ALA A 216 -29.01 -22.98 -6.35
N PRO A 217 -29.34 -21.76 -6.82
CA PRO A 217 -30.00 -21.62 -8.10
C PRO A 217 -29.14 -22.33 -9.14
N LYS A 218 -29.71 -23.32 -9.83
CA LYS A 218 -29.04 -24.03 -10.93
C LYS A 218 -28.64 -22.96 -11.95
N ARG A 219 -27.37 -22.54 -11.90
CA ARG A 219 -26.71 -21.90 -13.04
C ARG A 219 -27.03 -22.78 -14.24
N ARG A 220 -27.64 -22.21 -15.28
CA ARG A 220 -27.87 -22.92 -16.53
C ARG A 220 -26.51 -23.50 -16.92
N LYS A 221 -26.37 -24.84 -16.87
CA LYS A 221 -25.13 -25.51 -17.27
C LYS A 221 -24.95 -25.18 -18.73
N VAL A 222 -24.08 -24.22 -19.03
CA VAL A 222 -23.64 -23.98 -20.39
C VAL A 222 -22.79 -25.19 -20.73
N ASP A 223 -23.26 -26.00 -21.66
CA ASP A 223 -22.47 -27.10 -22.19
C ASP A 223 -21.41 -26.51 -23.12
N TRP A 224 -20.28 -26.15 -22.52
CA TRP A 224 -19.12 -25.63 -23.23
C TRP A 224 -18.54 -26.65 -24.20
N ALA A 225 -18.68 -27.95 -23.92
CA ALA A 225 -18.22 -29.01 -24.82
C ALA A 225 -19.09 -29.06 -26.08
N ALA A 226 -20.42 -29.00 -25.95
CA ALA A 226 -21.34 -28.94 -27.09
C ALA A 226 -21.16 -27.66 -27.93
N LYS A 227 -20.83 -26.52 -27.30
CA LYS A 227 -20.49 -25.30 -28.04
C LYS A 227 -19.15 -25.41 -28.76
N ALA A 228 -18.12 -25.93 -28.10
CA ALA A 228 -16.80 -26.09 -28.71
C ALA A 228 -16.82 -27.07 -29.89
N ALA A 229 -17.62 -28.15 -29.81
CA ALA A 229 -17.78 -29.11 -30.90
C ALA A 229 -18.41 -28.53 -32.18
N LYS A 230 -19.07 -27.37 -32.11
CA LYS A 230 -19.65 -26.68 -33.27
C LYS A 230 -18.64 -25.79 -34.01
N LEU A 231 -17.43 -25.62 -33.48
CA LEU A 231 -16.39 -24.83 -34.16
C LEU A 231 -15.83 -25.63 -35.35
N THR A 232 -15.58 -24.93 -36.45
CA THR A 232 -14.97 -25.52 -37.65
C THR A 232 -13.62 -26.16 -37.28
N ASN A 233 -13.43 -27.42 -37.65
CA ASN A 233 -12.26 -28.25 -37.33
C ASN A 233 -12.07 -28.61 -35.84
N ALA A 234 -13.10 -28.51 -35.01
CA ALA A 234 -13.04 -28.98 -33.63
C ALA A 234 -12.73 -30.49 -33.55
N LYS A 235 -11.75 -30.87 -32.73
CA LYS A 235 -11.40 -32.26 -32.44
C LYS A 235 -11.51 -32.51 -30.94
N LYS A 236 -12.08 -33.66 -30.58
CA LYS A 236 -12.11 -34.12 -29.19
C LYS A 236 -10.68 -34.45 -28.76
N ALA A 237 -10.20 -33.79 -27.73
CA ALA A 237 -8.90 -34.03 -27.12
C ALA A 237 -9.03 -33.96 -25.61
N THR A 238 -8.13 -34.64 -24.90
CA THR A 238 -7.93 -34.41 -23.48
C THR A 238 -7.30 -33.04 -23.30
N LEU A 239 -7.83 -32.25 -22.35
CA LEU A 239 -7.21 -30.97 -22.00
C LEU A 239 -5.81 -31.26 -21.47
N ARG A 240 -4.79 -30.63 -22.04
CA ARG A 240 -3.43 -30.75 -21.53
C ARG A 240 -3.39 -30.06 -20.17
N ASN A 241 -2.99 -30.79 -19.13
CA ASN A 241 -2.79 -30.24 -17.78
C ASN A 241 -1.50 -29.40 -17.69
N GLU A 242 -1.18 -28.68 -18.75
CA GLU A 242 0.05 -27.92 -18.91
C GLU A 242 -0.32 -26.45 -19.08
N ALA A 243 0.55 -25.55 -18.60
CA ALA A 243 0.39 -24.13 -18.87
C ALA A 243 0.57 -23.87 -20.37
N PHE A 244 -0.34 -23.12 -20.98
CA PHE A 244 -0.15 -22.68 -22.36
C PHE A 244 1.05 -21.73 -22.41
N ALA A 245 2.03 -22.04 -23.26
CA ALA A 245 3.12 -21.12 -23.53
C ALA A 245 2.55 -19.86 -24.21
N PRO A 246 2.75 -18.65 -23.66
CA PRO A 246 2.27 -17.45 -24.30
C PRO A 246 2.96 -17.28 -25.65
N GLN A 247 2.20 -16.92 -26.67
CA GLN A 247 2.78 -16.53 -27.95
C GLN A 247 3.52 -15.20 -27.75
N LEU A 248 4.82 -15.20 -28.06
CA LEU A 248 5.63 -13.99 -27.96
C LEU A 248 5.17 -12.96 -28.99
N ALA A 249 5.15 -11.69 -28.57
CA ALA A 249 4.81 -10.60 -29.45
C ALA A 249 5.83 -10.49 -30.60
N LYS A 250 5.34 -10.27 -31.81
CA LYS A 250 6.15 -9.87 -32.96
C LYS A 250 5.88 -8.40 -33.25
N LEU A 251 6.88 -7.70 -33.79
CA LEU A 251 6.69 -6.34 -34.25
C LEU A 251 5.70 -6.34 -35.42
N GLY A 252 4.75 -5.42 -35.41
CA GLY A 252 3.77 -5.24 -36.48
C GLY A 252 3.20 -3.84 -36.42
N ASP A 253 2.85 -3.30 -37.58
CA ASP A 253 2.38 -1.91 -37.71
C ASP A 253 0.92 -1.74 -37.30
N THR A 254 0.15 -2.84 -37.29
CA THR A 254 -1.27 -2.85 -36.93
C THR A 254 -1.62 -4.03 -36.03
N ALA A 255 -2.65 -3.86 -35.19
CA ALA A 255 -3.19 -4.94 -34.38
C ALA A 255 -3.96 -5.93 -35.27
N PRO A 256 -3.93 -7.25 -34.97
CA PRO A 256 -4.70 -8.24 -35.72
C PRO A 256 -6.20 -7.98 -35.59
N THR A 257 -6.98 -8.29 -36.62
CA THR A 257 -8.42 -8.04 -36.67
C THR A 257 -9.23 -9.34 -36.76
N GLY A 258 -10.53 -9.27 -36.46
CA GLY A 258 -11.49 -10.37 -36.60
C GLY A 258 -12.01 -10.94 -35.27
N ASP A 259 -13.12 -11.67 -35.34
CA ASP A 259 -13.89 -12.15 -34.17
C ASP A 259 -13.17 -13.16 -33.27
N GLN A 260 -12.00 -13.66 -33.72
CA GLN A 260 -11.13 -14.54 -32.93
C GLN A 260 -10.22 -13.77 -31.97
N TRP A 261 -10.15 -12.45 -32.09
CA TRP A 261 -9.27 -11.60 -31.29
C TRP A 261 -10.08 -10.79 -30.27
N ILE A 262 -9.58 -10.80 -29.03
CA ILE A 262 -10.07 -9.93 -27.97
C ILE A 262 -8.96 -8.94 -27.66
N HIS A 263 -9.26 -7.65 -27.76
CA HIS A 263 -8.31 -6.58 -27.46
C HIS A 263 -8.54 -6.05 -26.05
N GLU A 264 -7.45 -5.92 -25.31
CA GLU A 264 -7.43 -5.34 -23.99
C GLU A 264 -6.43 -4.18 -23.95
N VAL A 265 -6.82 -3.06 -23.36
CA VAL A 265 -5.91 -1.93 -23.13
C VAL A 265 -4.82 -2.38 -22.16
N LYS A 266 -3.55 -2.33 -22.61
CA LYS A 266 -2.42 -2.66 -21.74
C LYS A 266 -2.12 -1.49 -20.81
N TRP A 267 -2.42 -1.67 -19.53
CA TRP A 267 -1.81 -0.88 -18.46
C TRP A 267 -0.47 -1.53 -18.06
N ASP A 268 0.41 -0.80 -17.38
CA ASP A 268 1.72 -1.33 -17.00
C ASP A 268 1.61 -2.63 -16.15
N GLY A 269 2.69 -3.42 -16.08
CA GLY A 269 2.72 -4.68 -15.32
C GLY A 269 2.81 -5.97 -16.16
N TYR A 270 2.62 -7.10 -15.47
CA TYR A 270 2.81 -8.47 -15.97
C TYR A 270 1.48 -9.11 -16.39
N ARG A 271 1.54 -9.97 -17.43
CA ARG A 271 0.43 -10.86 -17.80
C ARG A 271 0.78 -12.28 -17.35
N LEU A 272 -0.19 -12.94 -16.75
CA LEU A 272 -0.07 -14.32 -16.27
C LEU A 272 -1.07 -15.17 -17.05
N VAL A 273 -0.61 -16.32 -17.53
CA VAL A 273 -1.47 -17.38 -18.05
C VAL A 273 -1.55 -18.44 -16.95
N SER A 274 -2.76 -18.77 -16.52
CA SER A 274 -3.00 -19.80 -15.51
C SER A 274 -3.97 -20.83 -16.05
N THR A 275 -3.62 -22.11 -15.90
CA THR A 275 -4.50 -23.24 -16.19
C THR A 275 -5.06 -23.74 -14.86
N ILE A 276 -6.39 -23.83 -14.74
CA ILE A 276 -7.06 -24.39 -13.56
C ILE A 276 -7.50 -25.81 -13.91
N VAL A 277 -7.05 -26.79 -13.13
CA VAL A 277 -7.35 -28.22 -13.33
C VAL A 277 -8.06 -28.74 -12.08
N ASP A 278 -9.25 -29.34 -12.26
CA ASP A 278 -10.07 -29.85 -11.16
C ASP A 278 -10.36 -28.83 -10.04
N GLY A 279 -10.41 -27.55 -10.40
CA GLY A 279 -10.65 -26.45 -9.47
C GLY A 279 -9.44 -26.05 -8.62
N LYS A 280 -8.23 -26.46 -9.03
CA LYS A 280 -6.95 -26.11 -8.40
C LYS A 280 -6.04 -25.40 -9.40
#